data_AF-A0AA90PTV5-F1
#
_entry.id   AF-A0AA90PTV5-F1
#
_cell.length_a   1.000
_cell.length_b   1.000
_cell.length_c   1.000
_cell.angle_alpha   90.00
_cell.angle_beta   90.00
_cell.angle_gamma   90.00
#
_symmetry.space_group_name_H-M   'P 1'
#
loop_
_entity.id
_entity.type
_entity.pdbx_description
1 polymer ?
#
loop_
_entity_poly.entity_id
_entity_poly.type
_entity_poly.pdbx_seq_one_letter_code
_entity_poly.pdbx_strand_id
1 'polypeptide(L)'
;MQINSLPIARPDETLYSVAARIRLANAARNDRDACRSTFGPSRNMRVSEFPVNLAHFCGVTHDCFGDPARVLHNMTLAGFFERLDSRPWHAGSSNAPIATAGYGLATLSNGSAGRWRACTRCIEDDLARHATAFWRRAHHLPTGFLCTIHDMPLTTCMSSPLERHNRFLLPEQTSTTTVTSEIDWVAHHQLLVRLTALGIDVLEDERQPVDARTVRAALFNALGNRGLLTTSGLLRRVQFVAEFAHRYHFLIRHPDFSLALSPKGIDILQRSLSHPGPARSAAHNLLLIDWLFGTWQAFQRQCLWQATMDNVTPPTINLRQDTAMHQHRKVCLDFLETQALATRSRFFRAAPTTFRWLLRHDEEWFNDNLPRVRPIRTQGTLF
;
A
#
# COMPACT_ATOMS: atom_id res chain seq x y z
N MET A 1 -23.69 20.14 17.96
CA MET A 1 -23.02 21.31 18.56
C MET A 1 -22.60 22.24 17.43
N GLN A 2 -22.72 23.56 17.61
CA GLN A 2 -22.16 24.51 16.64
C GLN A 2 -20.64 24.65 16.90
N ILE A 3 -19.83 24.56 15.84
CA ILE A 3 -18.37 24.72 15.93
C ILE A 3 -18.07 26.20 15.68
N ASN A 4 -17.65 26.91 16.73
CA ASN A 4 -17.35 28.34 16.70
C ASN A 4 -15.85 28.62 16.89
N SER A 5 -15.16 27.75 17.64
CA SER A 5 -13.74 27.90 17.96
C SER A 5 -12.95 26.72 17.39
N LEU A 6 -11.92 27.01 16.59
CA LEU A 6 -11.02 26.00 16.04
C LEU A 6 -9.65 26.10 16.71
N PRO A 7 -9.05 24.97 17.12
CA PRO A 7 -7.69 24.97 17.63
C PRO A 7 -6.68 25.19 16.50
N ILE A 8 -5.53 25.78 16.82
CA ILE A 8 -4.41 25.93 15.88
C ILE A 8 -3.86 24.55 15.53
N ALA A 9 -3.73 24.22 14.25
CA ALA A 9 -3.12 22.97 13.78
C ALA A 9 -1.70 22.78 14.33
N ARG A 10 -1.36 21.56 14.77
CA ARG A 10 -0.01 21.23 15.24
C ARG A 10 0.72 20.32 14.25
N PRO A 11 2.06 20.47 14.11
CA PRO A 11 2.84 19.57 13.29
C PRO A 11 2.68 18.11 13.74
N ASP A 12 2.50 17.23 12.78
CA ASP A 12 2.31 15.79 12.97
C ASP A 12 1.08 15.38 13.82
N GLU A 13 0.14 16.29 14.09
CA GLU A 13 -1.05 15.99 14.89
C GLU A 13 -2.04 15.09 14.16
N THR A 14 -2.55 14.06 14.84
CA THR A 14 -3.58 13.17 14.29
C THR A 14 -4.96 13.85 14.23
N LEU A 15 -5.80 13.44 13.28
CA LEU A 15 -7.17 13.91 13.10
C LEU A 15 -8.03 13.64 14.34
N TYR A 16 -7.81 12.50 15.00
CA TYR A 16 -8.42 12.19 16.30
C TYR A 16 -8.08 13.27 17.35
N SER A 17 -6.81 13.67 17.47
CA SER A 17 -6.38 14.71 18.41
C SER A 17 -7.00 16.06 18.08
N VAL A 18 -7.01 16.45 16.80
CA VAL A 18 -7.67 17.68 16.35
C VAL A 18 -9.14 17.68 16.73
N ALA A 19 -9.86 16.58 16.49
CA ALA A 19 -11.27 16.46 16.87
C ALA A 19 -11.50 16.53 18.37
N ALA A 20 -10.63 15.91 19.18
CA ALA A 20 -10.66 16.01 20.63
C ALA A 20 -10.46 17.47 21.11
N ARG A 21 -9.53 18.22 20.48
CA ARG A 21 -9.31 19.63 20.82
C ARG A 21 -10.42 20.55 20.33
N ILE A 22 -11.04 20.29 19.17
CA ILE A 22 -12.26 20.99 18.72
C ILE A 22 -13.38 20.78 19.76
N ARG A 23 -13.55 19.54 20.25
CA ARG A 23 -14.50 19.23 21.31
C ARG A 23 -14.26 20.06 22.58
N LEU A 24 -13.01 20.24 22.98
CA LEU A 24 -12.65 21.05 24.15
C LEU A 24 -12.89 22.55 23.90
N ALA A 25 -12.44 23.07 22.76
CA ALA A 25 -12.55 24.49 22.41
C ALA A 25 -14.00 25.00 22.30
N ASN A 26 -14.96 24.10 22.06
CA ASN A 26 -16.38 24.42 21.95
C ASN A 26 -17.21 23.90 23.14
N ALA A 27 -16.56 23.44 24.21
CA ALA A 27 -17.21 22.93 25.42
C ALA A 27 -18.34 21.93 25.13
N ALA A 28 -18.11 20.99 24.20
CA ALA A 28 -19.15 20.06 23.78
C ALA A 28 -19.68 19.26 24.98
N ARG A 29 -21.01 19.12 25.07
CA ARG A 29 -21.67 18.38 26.15
C ARG A 29 -21.20 16.93 26.24
N ASN A 30 -20.96 16.28 25.11
CA ASN A 30 -20.41 14.93 25.04
C ASN A 30 -19.64 14.68 23.75
N ASP A 31 -18.82 13.64 23.76
CA ASP A 31 -17.86 13.34 22.70
C ASP A 31 -18.53 12.80 21.42
N ARG A 32 -19.69 12.14 21.54
CA ARG A 32 -20.45 11.62 20.39
C ARG A 32 -21.09 12.75 19.60
N ASP A 33 -21.65 13.74 20.29
CA ASP A 33 -22.20 14.94 19.66
C ASP A 33 -21.10 15.78 19.01
N ALA A 34 -19.91 15.83 19.63
CA ALA A 34 -18.74 16.42 19.00
C ALA A 34 -18.38 15.67 17.71
N CYS A 35 -18.27 14.34 17.72
CA CYS A 35 -18.04 13.56 16.50
C CYS A 35 -19.09 13.82 15.41
N ARG A 36 -20.39 13.87 15.77
CA ARG A 36 -21.47 14.15 14.80
C ARG A 36 -21.37 15.54 14.19
N SER A 37 -20.95 16.52 14.99
CA SER A 37 -20.76 17.89 14.53
C SER A 37 -19.53 17.99 13.62
N THR A 38 -18.46 17.27 13.96
CA THR A 38 -17.16 17.30 13.27
C THR A 38 -17.10 16.43 12.02
N PHE A 39 -17.79 15.27 11.98
CA PHE A 39 -17.69 14.28 10.90
C PHE A 39 -19.04 13.92 10.27
N GLY A 40 -20.11 14.58 10.68
CA GLY A 40 -21.44 14.41 10.10
C GLY A 40 -22.31 13.37 10.83
N PRO A 41 -23.59 13.26 10.43
CA PRO A 41 -24.55 12.40 11.10
C PRO A 41 -24.20 10.92 10.94
N SER A 42 -24.20 10.19 12.05
CA SER A 42 -24.02 8.73 12.07
C SER A 42 -24.76 8.10 13.24
N ARG A 43 -25.23 6.87 13.07
CA ARG A 43 -25.80 6.05 14.14
C ARG A 43 -24.74 5.41 15.04
N ASN A 44 -23.45 5.53 14.69
CA ASN A 44 -22.39 4.94 15.51
C ASN A 44 -22.38 5.56 16.92
N MET A 45 -22.22 4.68 17.92
CA MET A 45 -22.17 5.05 19.33
C MET A 45 -20.75 5.09 19.89
N ARG A 46 -19.74 4.61 19.14
CA ARG A 46 -18.34 4.59 19.56
C ARG A 46 -17.58 5.77 18.97
N VAL A 47 -16.91 6.55 19.81
CA VAL A 47 -16.08 7.71 19.44
C VAL A 47 -14.86 7.27 18.63
N SER A 48 -14.07 6.32 19.14
CA SER A 48 -12.90 5.80 18.42
C SER A 48 -13.23 5.17 17.06
N GLU A 49 -14.42 4.63 16.87
CA GLU A 49 -14.83 3.98 15.62
C GLU A 49 -15.75 4.88 14.79
N PHE A 50 -15.93 6.14 15.19
CA PHE A 50 -16.86 7.04 14.50
C PHE A 50 -16.46 7.18 13.03
N PRO A 51 -17.39 7.00 12.08
CA PRO A 51 -17.06 7.04 10.67
C PRO A 51 -16.65 8.45 10.25
N VAL A 52 -15.47 8.57 9.67
CA VAL A 52 -14.92 9.84 9.21
C VAL A 52 -15.49 10.20 7.84
N ASN A 53 -16.01 11.42 7.74
CA ASN A 53 -16.33 12.08 6.48
C ASN A 53 -15.48 13.35 6.38
N LEU A 54 -14.43 13.31 5.55
CA LEU A 54 -13.51 14.44 5.44
C LEU A 54 -14.15 15.64 4.74
N ALA A 55 -15.08 15.44 3.80
CA ALA A 55 -15.78 16.55 3.17
C ALA A 55 -16.62 17.33 4.20
N HIS A 56 -17.33 16.63 5.09
CA HIS A 56 -18.06 17.26 6.18
C HIS A 56 -17.10 17.97 7.15
N PHE A 57 -16.02 17.31 7.55
CA PHE A 57 -15.00 17.90 8.43
C PHE A 57 -14.42 19.20 7.88
N CYS A 58 -14.00 19.21 6.61
CA CYS A 58 -13.44 20.39 5.96
C CYS A 58 -14.51 21.50 5.86
N GLY A 59 -15.75 21.15 5.51
CA GLY A 59 -16.86 22.11 5.46
C GLY A 59 -17.16 22.79 6.80
N VAL A 60 -17.27 22.03 7.90
CA VAL A 60 -17.56 22.62 9.23
C VAL A 60 -16.37 23.33 9.87
N THR A 61 -15.15 23.04 9.40
CA THR A 61 -13.93 23.74 9.81
C THR A 61 -13.54 24.86 8.84
N HIS A 62 -14.37 25.14 7.83
CA HIS A 62 -14.11 26.14 6.79
C HIS A 62 -12.71 26.00 6.17
N ASP A 63 -12.31 24.76 5.88
CA ASP A 63 -11.03 24.38 5.29
C ASP A 63 -9.78 24.88 6.07
N CYS A 64 -9.92 25.24 7.34
CA CYS A 64 -8.81 25.74 8.17
C CYS A 64 -7.69 24.70 8.37
N PHE A 65 -7.99 23.41 8.18
CA PHE A 65 -7.02 22.31 8.21
C PHE A 65 -6.62 21.81 6.82
N GLY A 66 -7.08 22.49 5.76
CA GLY A 66 -6.91 22.12 4.36
C GLY A 66 -8.11 21.37 3.77
N ASP A 67 -7.96 21.00 2.49
CA ASP A 67 -8.92 20.17 1.76
C ASP A 67 -8.88 18.69 2.23
N PRO A 68 -9.83 17.85 1.77
CA PRO A 68 -9.85 16.43 2.17
C PRO A 68 -8.56 15.66 1.88
N ALA A 69 -7.84 15.96 0.80
CA ALA A 69 -6.59 15.26 0.47
C ALA A 69 -5.47 15.69 1.42
N ARG A 70 -5.38 16.98 1.73
CA ARG A 70 -4.43 17.53 2.72
C ARG A 70 -4.70 17.00 4.12
N VAL A 71 -5.96 16.97 4.56
CA VAL A 71 -6.31 16.40 5.88
C VAL A 71 -5.97 14.91 5.92
N LEU A 72 -6.29 14.16 4.85
CA LEU A 72 -5.96 12.74 4.76
C LEU A 72 -4.45 12.51 4.88
N HIS A 73 -3.63 13.27 4.15
CA HIS A 73 -2.18 13.16 4.18
C HIS A 73 -1.58 13.63 5.51
N ASN A 74 -1.96 14.81 6.00
CA ASN A 74 -1.30 15.49 7.12
C ASN A 74 -1.79 15.06 8.50
N MET A 75 -2.97 14.47 8.62
CA MET A 75 -3.60 14.18 9.91
C MET A 75 -3.96 12.71 10.09
N THR A 76 -3.68 11.85 9.12
CA THR A 76 -4.00 10.41 9.22
C THR A 76 -2.80 9.54 8.90
N LEU A 77 -2.93 8.23 9.10
CA LEU A 77 -1.91 7.26 8.69
C LEU A 77 -2.14 6.71 7.28
N ALA A 78 -3.08 7.26 6.51
CA ALA A 78 -3.43 6.74 5.18
C ALA A 78 -2.22 6.65 4.25
N GLY A 79 -1.39 7.70 4.20
CA GLY A 79 -0.18 7.74 3.37
C GLY A 79 0.79 6.59 3.67
N PHE A 80 0.92 6.17 4.93
CA PHE A 80 1.76 5.03 5.29
C PHE A 80 1.24 3.72 4.69
N PHE A 81 -0.05 3.45 4.82
CA PHE A 81 -0.62 2.18 4.38
C PHE A 81 -0.78 2.11 2.86
N GLU A 82 -1.22 3.20 2.22
CA GLU A 82 -1.38 3.26 0.77
C GLU A 82 -0.06 3.07 0.03
N ARG A 83 1.04 3.69 0.50
CA ARG A 83 2.36 3.54 -0.13
C ARG A 83 2.97 2.16 0.05
N LEU A 84 2.52 1.41 1.05
CA LEU A 84 2.91 0.03 1.27
C LEU A 84 1.90 -0.96 0.70
N ASP A 85 1.08 -0.53 -0.27
CA ASP A 85 0.08 -1.36 -0.96
C ASP A 85 -0.76 -2.19 0.03
N SER A 86 -1.20 -1.51 1.09
CA SER A 86 -1.93 -2.12 2.19
C SER A 86 -3.13 -1.27 2.57
N ARG A 87 -4.18 -1.95 3.01
CA ARG A 87 -5.35 -1.33 3.64
C ARG A 87 -5.57 -2.05 4.96
N PRO A 88 -5.13 -1.50 6.10
CA PRO A 88 -5.37 -2.10 7.42
C PRO A 88 -6.85 -2.05 7.80
N TRP A 89 -7.63 -1.24 7.08
CA TRP A 89 -9.06 -1.06 7.20
C TRP A 89 -9.79 -2.19 6.44
N HIS A 90 -10.56 -3.01 7.15
CA HIS A 90 -11.25 -4.17 6.58
C HIS A 90 -12.09 -3.86 5.32
N ALA A 91 -12.06 -4.80 4.37
CA ALA A 91 -12.99 -4.88 3.25
C ALA A 91 -14.43 -4.99 3.80
N GLY A 92 -15.20 -3.92 3.65
CA GLY A 92 -16.51 -3.73 4.31
C GLY A 92 -16.91 -2.25 4.29
N SER A 93 -15.92 -1.37 4.20
CA SER A 93 -16.11 -0.03 3.66
C SER A 93 -16.40 -0.13 2.16
N SER A 94 -17.35 0.68 1.68
CA SER A 94 -17.70 0.77 0.27
C SER A 94 -16.45 0.97 -0.61
N ASN A 95 -16.57 0.71 -1.92
CA ASN A 95 -15.55 1.10 -2.92
C ASN A 95 -15.35 2.64 -3.02
N ALA A 96 -15.83 3.41 -2.05
CA ALA A 96 -15.67 4.85 -2.01
C ALA A 96 -14.22 5.24 -1.66
N PRO A 97 -13.76 6.44 -2.08
CA PRO A 97 -12.48 6.99 -1.67
C PRO A 97 -12.32 7.00 -0.15
N ILE A 98 -11.08 6.87 0.35
CA ILE A 98 -10.81 6.85 1.80
C ILE A 98 -11.41 8.05 2.53
N ALA A 99 -11.41 9.21 1.87
CA ALA A 99 -11.99 10.45 2.37
C ALA A 99 -13.49 10.37 2.72
N THR A 100 -14.23 9.43 2.11
CA THR A 100 -15.68 9.27 2.27
C THR A 100 -16.11 7.83 2.59
N ALA A 101 -15.17 6.90 2.69
CA ALA A 101 -15.40 5.48 2.97
C ALA A 101 -15.88 5.18 4.40
N GLY A 102 -15.96 6.20 5.26
CA GLY A 102 -16.52 6.08 6.61
C GLY A 102 -15.67 5.24 7.56
N TYR A 103 -14.35 5.23 7.38
CA TYR A 103 -13.44 4.53 8.29
C TYR A 103 -13.54 5.07 9.71
N GLY A 104 -13.38 4.18 10.69
CA GLY A 104 -13.39 4.56 12.09
C GLY A 104 -12.24 5.52 12.42
N LEU A 105 -12.56 6.58 13.16
CA LEU A 105 -11.66 7.70 13.45
C LEU A 105 -10.28 7.28 13.98
N ALA A 106 -10.22 6.45 15.01
CA ALA A 106 -8.97 5.99 15.61
C ALA A 106 -8.21 5.03 14.70
N THR A 107 -8.91 4.22 13.90
CA THR A 107 -8.24 3.36 12.91
C THR A 107 -7.55 4.24 11.87
N LEU A 108 -8.26 5.18 11.26
CA LEU A 108 -7.72 6.09 10.25
C LEU A 108 -6.58 6.97 10.81
N SER A 109 -6.77 7.51 12.02
CA SER A 109 -5.88 8.51 12.62
C SER A 109 -4.68 7.92 13.38
N ASN A 110 -4.88 6.80 14.09
CA ASN A 110 -3.91 6.21 15.02
C ASN A 110 -3.56 4.76 14.64
N GLY A 111 -4.03 4.25 13.50
CA GLY A 111 -3.77 2.89 13.01
C GLY A 111 -4.53 1.78 13.75
N SER A 112 -5.01 2.05 14.97
CA SER A 112 -5.89 1.17 15.73
C SER A 112 -6.59 1.93 16.86
N ALA A 113 -7.68 1.36 17.39
CA ALA A 113 -8.36 1.88 18.58
C ALA A 113 -7.74 1.37 19.91
N GLY A 114 -6.67 0.58 19.88
CA GLY A 114 -6.21 -0.20 21.05
C GLY A 114 -4.73 -0.09 21.40
N ARG A 115 -3.89 0.41 20.49
CA ARG A 115 -2.42 0.43 20.65
C ARG A 115 -1.89 1.84 20.43
N TRP A 116 -2.15 2.71 21.39
CA TRP A 116 -1.68 4.09 21.35
C TRP A 116 -0.38 4.23 22.09
N ARG A 117 0.51 5.04 21.52
CA ARG A 117 1.87 5.24 21.99
C ARG A 117 2.14 6.72 22.12
N ALA A 118 2.93 7.08 23.12
CA ALA A 118 3.37 8.45 23.32
C ALA A 118 4.78 8.52 23.89
N CYS A 119 5.44 9.64 23.63
CA CYS A 119 6.66 10.04 24.32
C CYS A 119 6.27 10.93 25.50
N THR A 120 6.70 10.60 26.70
CA THR A 120 6.40 11.39 27.91
C THR A 120 7.01 12.79 27.84
N ARG A 121 8.22 12.93 27.29
CA ARG A 121 8.85 14.23 27.05
C ARG A 121 8.10 15.09 26.04
N CYS A 122 7.55 14.49 24.98
CA CYS A 122 6.65 15.23 24.07
C CYS A 122 5.43 15.78 24.79
N ILE A 123 4.84 15.01 25.72
CA ILE A 123 3.68 15.45 26.50
C ILE A 123 4.08 16.64 27.40
N GLU A 124 5.20 16.54 28.10
CA GLU A 124 5.75 17.61 28.94
C GLU A 124 6.00 18.89 28.13
N ASP A 125 6.70 18.77 26.99
CA ASP A 125 7.01 19.89 26.11
C ASP A 125 5.76 20.53 25.51
N ASP A 126 4.72 19.75 25.22
CA ASP A 126 3.45 20.27 24.71
C ASP A 126 2.71 21.05 25.80
N LEU A 127 2.62 20.50 27.01
CA LEU A 127 1.94 21.15 28.14
C LEU A 127 2.66 22.41 28.63
N ALA A 128 3.98 22.49 28.44
CA ALA A 128 4.74 23.71 28.71
C ALA A 128 4.42 24.86 27.74
N ARG A 129 3.95 24.55 26.52
CA ARG A 129 3.71 25.53 25.45
C ARG A 129 2.23 25.73 25.12
N HIS A 130 1.39 24.78 25.46
CA HIS A 130 0.01 24.66 25.01
C HIS A 130 -0.88 24.17 26.15
N ALA A 131 -2.19 24.45 26.04
CA ALA A 131 -3.17 24.02 27.04
C ALA A 131 -3.39 22.49 27.10
N THR A 132 -2.99 21.78 26.05
CA THR A 132 -3.20 20.33 25.92
C THR A 132 -2.03 19.71 25.16
N ALA A 133 -1.67 18.46 25.50
CA ALA A 133 -0.81 17.66 24.63
C ALA A 133 -1.63 17.11 23.44
N PHE A 134 -0.93 16.53 22.47
CA PHE A 134 -1.58 16.00 21.27
C PHE A 134 -0.93 14.72 20.75
N TRP A 135 -1.75 13.88 20.12
CA TRP A 135 -1.29 12.63 19.50
C TRP A 135 -0.56 12.93 18.20
N ARG A 136 0.65 12.38 18.07
CA ARG A 136 1.50 12.48 16.88
C ARG A 136 1.36 11.26 15.99
N ARG A 137 1.21 11.44 14.67
CA ARG A 137 1.07 10.32 13.72
C ARG A 137 2.27 9.38 13.78
N ALA A 138 3.50 9.91 13.85
CA ALA A 138 4.72 9.12 13.88
C ALA A 138 4.75 8.11 15.04
N HIS A 139 4.19 8.48 16.20
CA HIS A 139 4.13 7.58 17.36
C HIS A 139 3.17 6.39 17.15
N HIS A 140 2.20 6.52 16.25
CA HIS A 140 1.17 5.51 16.01
C HIS A 140 1.50 4.54 14.87
N LEU A 141 2.56 4.81 14.10
CA LEU A 141 3.03 3.90 13.05
C LEU A 141 3.38 2.52 13.62
N PRO A 142 3.18 1.41 12.87
CA PRO A 142 3.65 0.08 13.28
C PRO A 142 5.12 0.05 13.71
N THR A 143 5.96 0.87 13.07
CA THR A 143 7.37 1.06 13.36
C THR A 143 7.69 2.18 14.34
N GLY A 144 6.68 2.84 14.91
CA GLY A 144 6.81 3.84 15.97
C GLY A 144 7.30 3.16 17.24
N PHE A 145 8.60 2.86 17.28
CA PHE A 145 9.25 2.25 18.43
C PHE A 145 9.74 3.36 19.35
N LEU A 146 10.39 4.37 18.79
CA LEU A 146 10.99 5.49 19.51
C LEU A 146 10.49 6.84 19.01
N CYS A 147 10.62 7.83 19.86
CA CYS A 147 10.40 9.22 19.50
C CYS A 147 11.65 9.75 18.80
N THR A 148 11.51 10.21 17.56
CA THR A 148 12.63 10.82 16.81
C THR A 148 12.97 12.23 17.27
N ILE A 149 12.12 12.86 18.10
CA ILE A 149 12.37 14.19 18.68
C ILE A 149 13.25 14.08 19.93
N HIS A 150 12.96 13.09 20.80
CA HIS A 150 13.62 12.94 22.11
C HIS A 150 14.54 11.73 22.23
N ASP A 151 14.68 10.95 21.16
CA ASP A 151 15.51 9.75 21.06
C ASP A 151 15.29 8.76 22.21
N MET A 152 14.03 8.44 22.47
CA MET A 152 13.65 7.54 23.56
C MET A 152 12.51 6.60 23.16
N PRO A 153 12.44 5.38 23.74
CA PRO A 153 11.33 4.45 23.49
C PRO A 153 9.97 5.07 23.78
N LEU A 154 9.00 4.79 22.92
CA LEU A 154 7.62 5.20 23.15
C LEU A 154 6.96 4.32 24.20
N THR A 155 6.21 4.96 25.08
CA THR A 155 5.40 4.31 26.09
C THR A 155 4.02 3.96 25.53
N THR A 156 3.40 2.89 26.02
CA THR A 156 2.05 2.52 25.62
C THR A 156 1.03 3.13 26.57
N CYS A 157 -0.05 3.66 26.00
CA CYS A 157 -1.11 4.29 26.75
C CYS A 157 -2.08 3.23 27.31
N MET A 158 -2.25 3.27 28.63
CA MET A 158 -3.11 2.41 29.41
C MET A 158 -4.47 3.10 29.58
N SER A 159 -5.46 2.54 28.89
CA SER A 159 -6.85 3.00 28.96
C SER A 159 -7.74 1.80 28.72
N SER A 160 -8.86 1.68 29.43
CA SER A 160 -9.77 0.57 29.20
C SER A 160 -10.36 0.64 27.77
N PRO A 161 -10.70 -0.51 27.14
CA PRO A 161 -11.44 -0.49 25.89
C PRO A 161 -12.72 0.35 25.96
N LEU A 162 -13.41 0.32 27.11
CA LEU A 162 -14.63 1.09 27.34
C LEU A 162 -14.38 2.60 27.22
N GLU A 163 -13.31 3.12 27.84
CA GLU A 163 -12.97 4.55 27.76
C GLU A 163 -12.58 4.95 26.34
N ARG A 164 -11.68 4.19 25.69
CA ARG A 164 -11.26 4.48 24.30
C ARG A 164 -12.42 4.50 23.34
N HIS A 165 -13.37 3.57 23.51
CA HIS A 165 -14.53 3.50 22.64
C HIS A 165 -15.53 4.62 22.87
N ASN A 166 -15.61 5.20 24.06
CA ASN A 166 -16.69 6.14 24.41
C ASN A 166 -16.25 7.58 24.61
N ARG A 167 -14.94 7.85 24.70
CA ARG A 167 -14.42 9.18 25.02
C ARG A 167 -13.34 9.64 24.04
N PHE A 168 -13.24 10.96 23.91
CA PHE A 168 -12.02 11.61 23.46
C PHE A 168 -11.00 11.60 24.59
N LEU A 169 -9.80 11.09 24.31
CA LEU A 169 -8.68 11.04 25.25
C LEU A 169 -7.47 11.71 24.59
N LEU A 170 -6.96 12.78 25.19
CA LEU A 170 -5.67 13.36 24.85
C LEU A 170 -4.54 12.69 25.64
N PRO A 171 -3.27 12.78 25.22
CA PRO A 171 -2.17 12.05 25.83
C PRO A 171 -2.07 12.23 27.35
N GLU A 172 -2.20 13.45 27.84
CA GLU A 172 -2.14 13.82 29.26
C GLU A 172 -3.28 13.24 30.10
N GLN A 173 -4.34 12.75 29.46
CA GLN A 173 -5.48 12.12 30.10
C GLN A 173 -5.35 10.60 30.17
N THR A 174 -4.23 10.06 29.68
CA THR A 174 -3.94 8.62 29.70
C THR A 174 -2.75 8.33 30.60
N SER A 175 -2.83 7.24 31.35
CA SER A 175 -1.64 6.72 32.03
C SER A 175 -0.74 6.04 31.01
N THR A 176 0.56 6.26 31.08
CA THR A 176 1.53 5.58 30.22
C THR A 176 2.24 4.49 31.00
N THR A 177 2.47 3.34 30.37
CA THR A 177 3.37 2.33 30.90
C THR A 177 4.51 2.10 29.93
N THR A 178 5.72 1.94 30.47
CA THR A 178 6.80 1.33 29.72
C THR A 178 6.36 -0.11 29.46
N VAL A 179 6.15 -0.45 28.19
CA VAL A 179 5.97 -1.86 27.85
C VAL A 179 7.28 -2.53 28.27
N THR A 180 7.25 -3.37 29.32
CA THR A 180 8.31 -4.32 29.62
C THR A 180 8.43 -5.19 28.38
N SER A 181 9.30 -4.78 27.47
CA SER A 181 9.26 -5.19 26.09
C SER A 181 9.75 -6.62 26.01
N GLU A 182 8.99 -7.47 25.31
CA GLU A 182 9.51 -8.74 24.80
C GLU A 182 10.66 -8.54 23.78
N ILE A 183 10.97 -7.28 23.45
CA ILE A 183 12.08 -6.87 22.59
C ILE A 183 13.26 -6.41 23.47
N ASP A 184 14.44 -6.97 23.24
CA ASP A 184 15.70 -6.43 23.76
C ASP A 184 16.06 -5.16 22.97
N TRP A 185 15.72 -4.01 23.57
CA TRP A 185 15.96 -2.70 22.98
C TRP A 185 17.44 -2.40 22.75
N VAL A 186 18.29 -2.77 23.70
CA VAL A 186 19.71 -2.45 23.64
C VAL A 186 20.36 -3.24 22.51
N ALA A 187 20.04 -4.54 22.41
CA ALA A 187 20.55 -5.40 21.36
C ALA A 187 20.09 -5.00 19.95
N HIS A 188 18.92 -4.35 19.82
CA HIS A 188 18.31 -4.03 18.53
C HIS A 188 18.15 -2.53 18.22
N HIS A 189 18.76 -1.65 19.02
CA HIS A 189 18.57 -0.20 18.96
C HIS A 189 18.71 0.38 17.54
N GLN A 190 19.82 0.10 16.86
CA GLN A 190 20.08 0.62 15.51
C GLN A 190 19.02 0.17 14.48
N LEU A 191 18.53 -1.07 14.61
CA LEU A 191 17.52 -1.59 13.70
C LEU A 191 16.15 -0.97 13.98
N LEU A 192 15.80 -0.77 15.25
CA LEU A 192 14.56 -0.10 15.66
C LEU A 192 14.55 1.37 15.19
N VAL A 193 15.64 2.11 15.38
CA VAL A 193 15.83 3.47 14.83
C VAL A 193 15.61 3.48 13.32
N ARG A 194 16.25 2.57 12.60
CA ARG A 194 16.14 2.52 11.13
C ARG A 194 14.71 2.21 10.68
N LEU A 195 14.02 1.27 11.34
CA LEU A 195 12.63 0.94 11.03
C LEU A 195 11.69 2.10 11.36
N THR A 196 11.92 2.81 12.48
CA THR A 196 11.14 4.00 12.84
C THR A 196 11.32 5.10 11.79
N ALA A 197 12.55 5.44 11.44
CA ALA A 197 12.85 6.43 10.38
C ALA A 197 12.22 6.01 9.04
N LEU A 198 12.38 4.75 8.64
CA LEU A 198 11.77 4.22 7.43
C LEU A 198 10.24 4.40 7.41
N GLY A 199 9.56 4.14 8.51
CA GLY A 199 8.11 4.31 8.58
C GLY A 199 7.67 5.77 8.49
N ILE A 200 8.40 6.69 9.11
CA ILE A 200 8.15 8.13 9.03
C ILE A 200 8.37 8.63 7.60
N ASP A 201 9.48 8.23 6.98
CA ASP A 201 9.78 8.56 5.58
C ASP A 201 8.66 8.11 4.63
N VAL A 202 8.11 6.89 4.84
CA VAL A 202 6.97 6.38 4.06
C VAL A 202 5.72 7.22 4.30
N LEU A 203 5.43 7.59 5.56
CA LEU A 203 4.25 8.38 5.92
C LEU A 203 4.29 9.77 5.25
N GLU A 204 5.44 10.44 5.32
CA GLU A 204 5.61 11.83 4.87
C GLU A 204 5.74 11.97 3.35
N ASP A 205 5.83 10.87 2.61
CA ASP A 205 6.46 10.86 1.29
C ASP A 205 5.88 11.73 0.15
N GLU A 206 4.67 12.28 0.11
CA GLU A 206 4.12 13.15 -0.98
C GLU A 206 4.26 12.81 -2.49
N ARG A 207 5.20 11.98 -2.92
CA ARG A 207 5.41 11.56 -4.30
C ARG A 207 4.26 10.70 -4.77
N GLN A 208 4.09 10.67 -6.10
CA GLN A 208 3.11 9.80 -6.73
C GLN A 208 3.43 8.33 -6.44
N PRO A 209 2.41 7.50 -6.17
CA PRO A 209 2.60 6.07 -5.97
C PRO A 209 3.33 5.44 -7.15
N VAL A 210 4.31 4.60 -6.85
CA VAL A 210 5.02 3.80 -7.85
C VAL A 210 4.11 2.66 -8.30
N ASP A 211 4.05 2.39 -9.60
CA ASP A 211 3.24 1.30 -10.12
C ASP A 211 3.75 -0.08 -9.64
N ALA A 212 2.83 -1.03 -9.51
CA ALA A 212 3.12 -2.34 -8.94
C ALA A 212 4.15 -3.15 -9.75
N ARG A 213 4.27 -2.92 -11.06
CA ARG A 213 5.25 -3.61 -11.92
C ARG A 213 6.66 -3.11 -11.60
N THR A 214 6.84 -1.80 -11.51
CA THR A 214 8.12 -1.17 -11.13
C THR A 214 8.54 -1.59 -9.73
N VAL A 215 7.62 -1.58 -8.75
CA VAL A 215 7.90 -2.07 -7.38
C VAL A 215 8.34 -3.53 -7.41
N ARG A 216 7.66 -4.38 -8.16
CA ARG A 216 8.02 -5.80 -8.29
C ARG A 216 9.41 -5.96 -8.92
N ALA A 217 9.71 -5.24 -9.99
CA ALA A 217 11.01 -5.30 -10.66
C ALA A 217 12.15 -4.87 -9.71
N ALA A 218 11.97 -3.78 -8.98
CA ALA A 218 12.94 -3.30 -8.00
C ALA A 218 13.23 -4.36 -6.92
N LEU A 219 12.18 -4.97 -6.35
CA LEU A 219 12.32 -6.03 -5.35
C LEU A 219 13.04 -7.26 -5.91
N PHE A 220 12.69 -7.71 -7.11
CA PHE A 220 13.29 -8.90 -7.72
C PHE A 220 14.75 -8.68 -8.10
N ASN A 221 15.11 -7.50 -8.58
CA ASN A 221 16.51 -7.18 -8.85
C ASN A 221 17.34 -7.14 -7.56
N ALA A 222 16.80 -6.58 -6.47
CA ALA A 222 17.47 -6.61 -5.17
C ALA A 222 17.61 -8.04 -4.61
N LEU A 223 16.59 -8.90 -4.78
CA LEU A 223 16.67 -10.32 -4.41
C LEU A 223 17.72 -11.08 -5.26
N GLY A 224 17.79 -10.79 -6.56
CA GLY A 224 18.77 -11.37 -7.47
C GLY A 224 20.20 -10.99 -7.10
N ASN A 225 20.44 -9.71 -6.78
CA ASN A 225 21.74 -9.22 -6.31
C ASN A 225 22.21 -9.87 -5.01
N ARG A 226 21.28 -10.43 -4.21
CA ARG A 226 21.57 -11.21 -3.00
C ARG A 226 21.71 -12.71 -3.25
N GLY A 227 21.63 -13.16 -4.49
CA GLY A 227 21.69 -14.58 -4.83
C GLY A 227 20.45 -15.37 -4.39
N LEU A 228 19.36 -14.70 -4.00
CA LEU A 228 18.13 -15.34 -3.51
C LEU A 228 17.20 -15.80 -4.62
N LEU A 229 17.61 -15.62 -5.87
CA LEU A 229 16.91 -16.15 -7.04
C LEU A 229 17.71 -17.30 -7.67
N THR A 230 17.00 -18.24 -8.28
CA THR A 230 17.58 -19.24 -9.19
C THR A 230 17.94 -18.58 -10.51
N THR A 231 18.70 -19.28 -11.36
CA THR A 231 18.95 -18.86 -12.75
C THR A 231 17.67 -18.69 -13.56
N SER A 232 16.61 -19.42 -13.22
CA SER A 232 15.26 -19.28 -13.78
C SER A 232 14.42 -18.16 -13.15
N GLY A 233 14.97 -17.37 -12.23
CA GLY A 233 14.28 -16.24 -11.57
C GLY A 233 13.32 -16.64 -10.45
N LEU A 234 13.35 -17.89 -9.98
CA LEU A 234 12.51 -18.37 -8.88
C LEU A 234 13.15 -18.10 -7.53
N LEU A 235 12.33 -17.81 -6.51
CA LEU A 235 12.81 -17.53 -5.15
C LEU A 235 13.41 -18.79 -4.50
N ARG A 236 14.64 -18.67 -3.99
CA ARG A 236 15.29 -19.68 -3.12
C ARG A 236 14.66 -19.65 -1.74
N ARG A 237 13.50 -20.29 -1.61
CA ARG A 237 12.62 -20.21 -0.43
C ARG A 237 13.31 -20.50 0.90
N VAL A 238 14.11 -21.57 0.97
CA VAL A 238 14.81 -21.97 2.21
C VAL A 238 15.77 -20.89 2.66
N GLN A 239 16.63 -20.41 1.75
CA GLN A 239 17.61 -19.35 2.04
C GLN A 239 16.92 -18.02 2.39
N PHE A 240 15.87 -17.66 1.66
CA PHE A 240 15.09 -16.46 1.94
C PHE A 240 14.56 -16.46 3.38
N VAL A 241 13.94 -17.58 3.83
CA VAL A 241 13.41 -17.67 5.20
C VAL A 241 14.54 -17.63 6.22
N ALA A 242 15.63 -18.36 5.97
CA ALA A 242 16.78 -18.40 6.87
C ALA A 242 17.35 -17.00 7.10
N GLU A 243 17.46 -16.15 6.07
CA GLU A 243 17.99 -14.80 6.22
C GLU A 243 16.95 -13.79 6.73
N PHE A 244 15.75 -13.76 6.13
CA PHE A 244 14.72 -12.77 6.45
C PHE A 244 14.11 -13.00 7.83
N ALA A 245 13.70 -14.22 8.14
CA ALA A 245 13.05 -14.52 9.41
C ALA A 245 14.03 -14.42 10.57
N HIS A 246 15.30 -14.79 10.37
CA HIS A 246 16.34 -14.61 11.38
C HIS A 246 16.56 -13.14 11.73
N ARG A 247 16.67 -12.26 10.72
CA ARG A 247 16.88 -10.82 10.93
C ARG A 247 15.80 -10.16 11.78
N TYR A 248 14.53 -10.53 11.58
CA TYR A 248 13.40 -9.90 12.25
C TYR A 248 12.79 -10.77 13.36
N HIS A 249 13.47 -11.85 13.78
CA HIS A 249 12.94 -12.80 14.76
C HIS A 249 12.53 -12.12 16.07
N PHE A 250 13.28 -11.11 16.52
CA PHE A 250 12.98 -10.35 17.74
C PHE A 250 11.63 -9.61 17.70
N LEU A 251 11.04 -9.39 16.51
CA LEU A 251 9.72 -8.78 16.34
C LEU A 251 8.58 -9.81 16.29
N ILE A 252 8.86 -11.12 16.36
CA ILE A 252 7.84 -12.17 16.15
C ILE A 252 6.68 -12.10 17.15
N ARG A 253 6.90 -11.53 18.33
CA ARG A 253 5.86 -11.32 19.34
C ARG A 253 5.31 -9.89 19.36
N HIS A 254 5.92 -8.97 18.62
CA HIS A 254 5.44 -7.60 18.57
C HIS A 254 4.04 -7.54 17.93
N PRO A 255 3.04 -6.91 18.56
CA PRO A 255 1.65 -6.96 18.09
C PRO A 255 1.44 -6.53 16.63
N ASP A 256 2.22 -5.56 16.16
CA ASP A 256 2.10 -5.05 14.79
C ASP A 256 2.86 -5.91 13.74
N PHE A 257 3.72 -6.84 14.16
CA PHE A 257 4.54 -7.69 13.26
C PHE A 257 4.28 -9.20 13.42
N SER A 258 3.68 -9.64 14.52
CA SER A 258 3.51 -11.06 14.85
C SER A 258 2.76 -11.85 13.78
N LEU A 259 1.71 -11.26 13.18
CA LEU A 259 0.98 -11.90 12.08
C LEU A 259 1.84 -12.04 10.83
N ALA A 260 2.62 -11.02 10.47
CA ALA A 260 3.48 -11.01 9.30
C ALA A 260 4.67 -11.99 9.46
N LEU A 261 5.21 -12.09 10.68
CA LEU A 261 6.35 -12.95 10.99
C LEU A 261 5.95 -14.36 11.42
N SER A 262 4.65 -14.65 11.53
CA SER A 262 4.16 -16.01 11.76
C SER A 262 4.53 -16.95 10.60
N PRO A 263 4.60 -18.28 10.81
CA PRO A 263 4.85 -19.23 9.73
C PRO A 263 3.91 -19.05 8.52
N LYS A 264 2.63 -18.75 8.78
CA LYS A 264 1.63 -18.45 7.75
C LYS A 264 1.88 -17.11 7.06
N GLY A 265 2.30 -16.08 7.79
CA GLY A 265 2.65 -14.77 7.25
C GLY A 265 3.84 -14.86 6.30
N ILE A 266 4.90 -15.54 6.71
CA ILE A 266 6.08 -15.80 5.89
C ILE A 266 5.73 -16.60 4.63
N ASP A 267 4.88 -17.62 4.72
CA ASP A 267 4.40 -18.36 3.54
C ASP A 267 3.63 -17.44 2.56
N ILE A 268 2.75 -16.57 3.06
CA ILE A 268 2.05 -15.56 2.25
C ILE A 268 3.06 -14.65 1.55
N LEU A 269 4.09 -14.18 2.27
CA LEU A 269 5.15 -13.35 1.72
C LEU A 269 5.88 -14.05 0.56
N GLN A 270 6.32 -15.30 0.76
CA GLN A 270 7.03 -16.05 -0.27
C GLN A 270 6.17 -16.34 -1.50
N ARG A 271 4.89 -16.67 -1.29
CA ARG A 271 3.93 -16.88 -2.39
C ARG A 271 3.68 -15.59 -3.15
N SER A 272 3.61 -14.44 -2.47
CA SER A 272 3.38 -13.13 -3.11
C SER A 272 4.55 -12.67 -3.98
N LEU A 273 5.77 -13.03 -3.60
CA LEU A 273 6.94 -12.82 -4.44
C LEU A 273 6.86 -13.76 -5.66
N SER A 274 6.51 -15.03 -5.45
CA SER A 274 6.43 -16.04 -6.52
C SER A 274 5.30 -15.77 -7.54
N HIS A 275 4.13 -15.31 -7.08
CA HIS A 275 2.93 -15.15 -7.88
C HIS A 275 2.14 -13.90 -7.46
N PRO A 276 1.47 -13.19 -8.39
CA PRO A 276 0.73 -11.95 -8.11
C PRO A 276 -0.59 -12.13 -7.32
N GLY A 277 -0.81 -13.26 -6.64
CA GLY A 277 -2.09 -13.63 -6.02
C GLY A 277 -2.29 -13.27 -4.54
N PRO A 278 -1.32 -13.52 -3.63
CA PRO A 278 -1.47 -13.20 -2.21
C PRO A 278 -1.19 -11.72 -1.90
N ALA A 279 -2.11 -11.07 -1.21
CA ALA A 279 -1.91 -9.71 -0.69
C ALA A 279 -0.87 -9.70 0.44
N ARG A 280 0.13 -8.81 0.32
CA ARG A 280 1.09 -8.53 1.39
C ARG A 280 0.50 -7.54 2.39
N SER A 281 0.90 -7.64 3.66
CA SER A 281 0.58 -6.63 4.65
C SER A 281 1.57 -5.47 4.55
N ALA A 282 1.21 -4.29 5.08
CA ALA A 282 2.16 -3.19 5.21
C ALA A 282 3.44 -3.61 5.94
N ALA A 283 3.31 -4.44 6.99
CA ALA A 283 4.45 -4.98 7.72
C ALA A 283 5.39 -5.82 6.82
N HIS A 284 4.85 -6.68 5.96
CA HIS A 284 5.68 -7.42 4.98
C HIS A 284 6.44 -6.48 4.05
N ASN A 285 5.75 -5.49 3.47
CA ASN A 285 6.35 -4.57 2.51
C ASN A 285 7.41 -3.70 3.17
N LEU A 286 7.13 -3.19 4.37
CA LEU A 286 8.08 -2.38 5.13
C LEU A 286 9.34 -3.18 5.51
N LEU A 287 9.19 -4.39 6.05
CA LEU A 287 10.33 -5.23 6.40
C LEU A 287 11.14 -5.66 5.17
N LEU A 288 10.49 -5.93 4.03
CA LEU A 288 11.21 -6.20 2.78
C LEU A 288 12.01 -4.99 2.30
N ILE A 289 11.45 -3.78 2.41
CA ILE A 289 12.12 -2.56 1.99
C ILE A 289 13.33 -2.27 2.89
N ASP A 290 13.15 -2.35 4.22
CA ASP A 290 14.26 -2.27 5.16
C ASP A 290 15.34 -3.30 4.83
N TRP A 291 14.93 -4.55 4.62
CA TRP A 291 15.88 -5.62 4.40
C TRP A 291 16.69 -5.39 3.14
N LEU A 292 16.04 -5.11 2.01
CA LEU A 292 16.66 -5.04 0.69
C LEU A 292 17.38 -3.72 0.41
N PHE A 293 16.85 -2.61 0.90
CA PHE A 293 17.33 -1.26 0.55
C PHE A 293 17.79 -0.44 1.76
N GLY A 294 17.42 -0.83 2.98
CA GLY A 294 17.77 -0.15 4.22
C GLY A 294 16.96 1.14 4.49
N THR A 295 16.65 1.92 3.45
CA THR A 295 15.97 3.22 3.57
C THR A 295 14.88 3.38 2.50
N TRP A 296 13.89 4.24 2.76
CA TRP A 296 12.82 4.53 1.81
C TRP A 296 13.37 5.21 0.56
N GLN A 297 14.32 6.13 0.72
CA GLN A 297 14.94 6.87 -0.37
C GLN A 297 15.74 5.95 -1.29
N ALA A 298 16.46 4.96 -0.74
CA ALA A 298 17.18 3.98 -1.56
C ALA A 298 16.21 3.12 -2.38
N PHE A 299 15.11 2.66 -1.78
CA PHE A 299 14.06 1.95 -2.50
C PHE A 299 13.45 2.79 -3.61
N GLN A 300 13.09 4.04 -3.32
CA GLN A 300 12.53 4.99 -4.28
C GLN A 300 13.49 5.27 -5.45
N ARG A 301 14.79 5.45 -5.19
CA ARG A 301 15.80 5.59 -6.26
C ARG A 301 15.84 4.36 -7.15
N GLN A 302 15.77 3.16 -6.56
CA GLN A 302 15.75 1.93 -7.34
C GLN A 302 14.49 1.83 -8.20
N CYS A 303 13.32 2.17 -7.66
CA CYS A 303 12.07 2.23 -8.42
C CYS A 303 12.16 3.24 -9.57
N LEU A 304 12.68 4.44 -9.33
CA LEU A 304 12.87 5.45 -10.37
C LEU A 304 13.81 4.95 -11.48
N TRP A 305 14.90 4.27 -11.11
CA TRP A 305 15.81 3.67 -12.08
C TRP A 305 15.11 2.60 -12.94
N GLN A 306 14.31 1.71 -12.32
CA GLN A 306 13.52 0.71 -13.05
C GLN A 306 12.53 1.37 -14.00
N ALA A 307 11.76 2.35 -13.53
CA ALA A 307 10.81 3.07 -14.37
C ALA A 307 11.48 3.79 -15.55
N THR A 308 12.67 4.36 -15.32
CA THR A 308 13.43 5.04 -16.38
C THR A 308 13.97 4.03 -17.40
N MET A 309 14.51 2.90 -16.97
CA MET A 309 15.01 1.85 -17.87
C MET A 309 13.89 1.19 -18.66
N ASP A 310 12.73 0.97 -18.04
CA ASP A 310 11.52 0.48 -18.71
C ASP A 310 11.02 1.49 -19.76
N ASN A 311 11.13 2.80 -19.48
CA ASN A 311 10.76 3.87 -20.41
C ASN A 311 11.80 4.16 -21.52
N VAL A 312 13.03 3.67 -21.39
CA VAL A 312 14.12 3.84 -22.38
C VAL A 312 14.18 2.67 -23.37
N THR A 313 13.18 1.77 -23.38
CA THR A 313 13.15 0.67 -24.35
C THR A 313 12.31 1.06 -25.60
N PRO A 314 12.86 0.96 -26.84
CA PRO A 314 12.11 1.10 -28.10
C PRO A 314 10.97 0.08 -28.15
N PRO A 315 9.91 0.26 -28.99
CA PRO A 315 8.61 -0.38 -28.81
C PRO A 315 8.74 -1.90 -28.63
N THR A 316 8.61 -2.37 -27.39
CA THR A 316 8.72 -3.79 -27.09
C THR A 316 7.37 -4.44 -27.25
N ILE A 317 7.24 -4.98 -28.45
CA ILE A 317 6.36 -6.06 -28.88
C ILE A 317 6.00 -7.03 -27.74
N ASN A 318 4.71 -7.36 -27.68
CA ASN A 318 4.03 -8.11 -26.64
C ASN A 318 4.43 -9.61 -26.68
N LEU A 319 5.59 -9.96 -26.09
CA LEU A 319 6.29 -11.26 -26.21
C LEU A 319 5.46 -12.54 -26.00
N ARG A 320 4.27 -12.50 -25.38
CA ARG A 320 3.37 -13.67 -25.25
C ARG A 320 2.36 -13.82 -26.38
N GLN A 321 1.86 -12.73 -26.95
CA GLN A 321 1.12 -12.80 -28.22
C GLN A 321 2.07 -13.06 -29.38
N ASP A 322 3.29 -12.52 -29.27
CA ASP A 322 4.29 -12.57 -30.30
C ASP A 322 4.91 -13.96 -30.49
N THR A 323 5.07 -14.76 -29.42
CA THR A 323 5.55 -16.16 -29.57
C THR A 323 4.54 -17.04 -30.29
N ALA A 324 3.24 -16.94 -29.95
CA ALA A 324 2.19 -17.72 -30.60
C ALA A 324 1.99 -17.26 -32.06
N MET A 325 2.01 -15.96 -32.32
CA MET A 325 1.94 -15.39 -33.66
C MET A 325 3.11 -15.84 -34.52
N HIS A 326 4.36 -15.70 -34.04
CA HIS A 326 5.55 -16.16 -34.78
C HIS A 326 5.52 -17.66 -35.06
N GLN A 327 5.06 -18.50 -34.11
CA GLN A 327 4.91 -19.94 -34.33
C GLN A 327 3.90 -20.25 -35.44
N HIS A 328 2.73 -19.62 -35.40
CA HIS A 328 1.70 -19.83 -36.41
C HIS A 328 2.09 -19.27 -37.79
N ARG A 329 2.75 -18.10 -37.84
CA ARG A 329 3.33 -17.52 -39.07
C ARG A 329 4.38 -18.44 -39.68
N LYS A 330 5.29 -18.97 -38.86
CA LYS A 330 6.34 -19.90 -39.32
C LYS A 330 5.75 -21.16 -39.95
N VAL A 331 4.78 -21.80 -39.31
CA VAL A 331 4.09 -22.98 -39.87
C VAL A 331 3.41 -22.66 -41.22
N CYS A 332 2.93 -21.44 -41.41
CA CYS A 332 2.36 -20.98 -42.68
C CYS A 332 3.43 -20.79 -43.76
N LEU A 333 4.54 -20.13 -43.43
CA LEU A 333 5.66 -19.92 -44.36
C LEU A 333 6.35 -21.23 -44.77
N ASP A 334 6.62 -22.12 -43.82
CA ASP A 334 7.21 -23.45 -44.11
C ASP A 334 6.32 -24.27 -45.06
N PHE A 335 4.99 -24.14 -44.94
CA PHE A 335 4.04 -24.77 -45.87
C PHE A 335 4.09 -24.14 -47.28
N LEU A 336 4.25 -22.82 -47.38
CA LEU A 336 4.37 -22.12 -48.65
C LEU A 336 5.67 -22.48 -49.39
N GLU A 337 6.78 -22.61 -48.66
CA GLU A 337 8.08 -22.98 -49.24
C GLU A 337 8.11 -24.42 -49.76
N THR A 338 7.37 -25.33 -49.12
CA THR A 338 7.37 -26.76 -49.47
C THR A 338 6.32 -27.14 -50.53
N GLN A 339 5.40 -26.26 -50.90
CA GLN A 339 4.31 -26.56 -51.83
C GLN A 339 4.26 -25.53 -52.99
N ALA A 340 4.73 -25.94 -54.17
CA ALA A 340 4.75 -25.11 -55.38
C ALA A 340 3.37 -24.55 -55.84
N LEU A 341 2.26 -25.11 -55.34
CA LEU A 341 0.89 -24.64 -55.60
C LEU A 341 0.06 -24.63 -54.31
N ALA A 342 0.48 -23.79 -53.36
CA ALA A 342 -0.22 -23.60 -52.10
C ALA A 342 -1.54 -22.83 -52.30
N THR A 343 -2.63 -23.36 -51.72
CA THR A 343 -3.93 -22.68 -51.67
C THR A 343 -4.49 -22.74 -50.27
N ARG A 344 -5.38 -21.80 -49.91
CA ARG A 344 -6.01 -21.74 -48.58
C ARG A 344 -6.69 -23.06 -48.19
N SER A 345 -7.33 -23.72 -49.15
CA SER A 345 -7.97 -25.03 -48.95
C SER A 345 -6.97 -26.13 -48.62
N ARG A 346 -5.78 -26.11 -49.23
CA ARG A 346 -4.70 -27.08 -48.95
C ARG A 346 -4.03 -26.79 -47.61
N PHE A 347 -3.79 -25.51 -47.29
CA PHE A 347 -3.23 -25.13 -46.00
C PHE A 347 -4.18 -25.45 -44.84
N PHE A 348 -5.49 -25.24 -45.00
CA PHE A 348 -6.49 -25.63 -44.01
C PHE A 348 -6.50 -27.13 -43.74
N ARG A 349 -6.31 -27.97 -44.77
CA ARG A 349 -6.24 -29.44 -44.61
C ARG A 349 -4.95 -29.88 -43.92
N ALA A 350 -3.83 -29.20 -44.18
CA ALA A 350 -2.53 -29.55 -43.61
C ALA A 350 -2.35 -29.06 -42.15
N ALA A 351 -2.81 -27.86 -41.83
CA ALA A 351 -2.63 -27.23 -40.52
C ALA A 351 -3.89 -26.47 -40.05
N PRO A 352 -5.00 -27.18 -39.75
CA PRO A 352 -6.30 -26.56 -39.46
C PRO A 352 -6.30 -25.66 -38.22
N THR A 353 -5.50 -26.00 -37.20
CA THR A 353 -5.38 -25.21 -35.97
C THR A 353 -4.70 -23.87 -36.24
N THR A 354 -3.56 -23.88 -36.93
CA THR A 354 -2.83 -22.68 -37.35
C THR A 354 -3.66 -21.81 -38.29
N PHE A 355 -4.35 -22.43 -39.26
CA PHE A 355 -5.24 -21.72 -40.18
C PHE A 355 -6.33 -20.93 -39.44
N ARG A 356 -7.03 -21.57 -38.50
CA ARG A 356 -8.10 -20.92 -37.73
C ARG A 356 -7.56 -19.85 -36.79
N TRP A 357 -6.36 -20.08 -36.23
CA TRP A 357 -5.71 -19.14 -35.35
C TRP A 357 -5.32 -17.86 -36.10
N LEU A 358 -4.61 -17.98 -37.23
CA LEU A 358 -4.20 -16.85 -38.07
C LEU A 358 -5.42 -16.08 -38.60
N LEU A 359 -6.47 -16.77 -39.04
CA LEU A 359 -7.69 -16.11 -39.51
C LEU A 359 -8.41 -15.31 -38.41
N ARG A 360 -8.27 -15.71 -37.14
CA ARG A 360 -8.95 -15.05 -36.01
C ARG A 360 -8.11 -13.95 -35.38
N HIS A 361 -6.79 -14.10 -35.38
CA HIS A 361 -5.88 -13.28 -34.57
C HIS A 361 -4.85 -12.50 -35.39
N ASP A 362 -4.68 -12.80 -36.69
CA ASP A 362 -3.66 -12.21 -37.57
C ASP A 362 -4.11 -12.23 -39.04
N GLU A 363 -5.37 -11.80 -39.28
CA GLU A 363 -6.05 -11.97 -40.56
C GLU A 363 -5.39 -11.18 -41.70
N GLU A 364 -4.90 -9.98 -41.42
CA GLU A 364 -4.30 -9.09 -42.41
C GLU A 364 -3.01 -9.71 -42.97
N TRP A 365 -2.06 -10.08 -42.10
CA TRP A 365 -0.84 -10.78 -42.49
C TRP A 365 -1.15 -12.11 -43.20
N PHE A 366 -2.15 -12.86 -42.73
CA PHE A 366 -2.52 -14.13 -43.34
C PHE A 366 -3.12 -13.97 -44.74
N ASN A 367 -3.86 -12.88 -45.00
CA ASN A 367 -4.40 -12.58 -46.31
C ASN A 367 -3.32 -12.07 -47.29
N ASP A 368 -2.30 -11.38 -46.80
CA ASP A 368 -1.17 -10.95 -47.64
C ASP A 368 -0.34 -12.15 -48.14
N ASN A 369 -0.12 -13.15 -47.27
CA ASN A 369 0.69 -14.33 -47.60
C ASN A 369 -0.11 -15.44 -48.30
N LEU A 370 -1.42 -15.52 -48.09
CA LEU A 370 -2.33 -16.50 -48.71
C LEU A 370 -3.62 -15.80 -49.15
N PRO A 371 -3.57 -15.00 -50.24
CA PRO A 371 -4.69 -14.18 -50.68
C PRO A 371 -5.93 -15.01 -51.00
N ARG A 372 -7.10 -14.46 -50.67
CA ARG A 372 -8.38 -15.03 -51.06
C ARG A 372 -8.51 -14.87 -52.58
N VAL A 373 -8.41 -15.97 -53.32
CA VAL A 373 -8.78 -15.97 -54.74
C VAL A 373 -10.27 -15.69 -54.82
N ARG A 374 -10.66 -14.48 -55.24
CA ARG A 374 -12.05 -14.18 -55.58
C ARG A 374 -12.41 -15.02 -56.80
N PRO A 375 -13.51 -15.80 -56.79
CA PRO A 375 -13.96 -16.48 -57.99
C PRO A 375 -14.28 -15.41 -59.05
N ILE A 376 -13.61 -15.50 -60.20
CA ILE A 376 -13.88 -14.67 -61.37
C ILE A 376 -15.30 -14.99 -61.82
N ARG A 377 -16.23 -14.04 -61.67
CA ARG A 377 -17.53 -14.11 -62.34
C ARG A 377 -17.25 -13.98 -63.84
N THR A 378 -17.34 -15.07 -64.57
CA THR A 378 -17.45 -15.04 -66.03
C THR A 378 -18.67 -14.19 -66.39
N GLN A 379 -18.43 -12.99 -66.93
CA GLN A 379 -19.45 -12.25 -67.63
C GLN A 379 -19.86 -13.10 -68.85
N GLY A 380 -21.10 -13.57 -68.84
CA GLY A 380 -21.71 -14.20 -70.00
C GLY A 380 -21.75 -13.20 -71.14
N THR A 381 -21.14 -13.58 -72.25
CA THR A 381 -21.26 -12.96 -73.56
C THR A 381 -22.74 -13.02 -73.97
N LEU A 382 -23.38 -11.85 -74.11
CA LEU A 382 -24.63 -11.71 -74.86
C LEU A 382 -24.28 -11.69 -76.35
N PHE A 383 -24.73 -12.71 -77.06
CA PHE A 383 -25.29 -12.61 -78.42
C PHE A 383 -26.60 -13.38 -78.43
#